data_AF-A0A820PM39-F1
#
_entry.id   AF-A0A820PM39-F1
#
_cell.length_a   1.000
_cell.length_b   1.000
_cell.length_c   1.000
_cell.angle_alpha   90.00
_cell.angle_beta   90.00
_cell.angle_gamma   90.00
#
_symmetry.space_group_name_H-M   'P 1'
#
loop_
_entity.id
_entity.type
_entity.pdbx_description
1 polymer ?
#
loop_
_entity_poly.entity_id
_entity_poly.type
_entity_poly.pdbx_seq_one_letter_code
_entity_poly.pdbx_strand_id
1 'polypeptide(L)'
;MMRKQYGNHFLIFAFFALHLLPMFEVLLGSSSIYYIYTYNNIHKNLTIGDILLLLIILLGVLLENYADKQLAEFRCHRKKSREHKFSVLSTGLWKYSRHPNYLGEIIFWWGLFFLGYSHNAPLWCALGPLLITLMMYFGSIPMS
;
A
#
# COMPACT_ATOMS: atom_id res chain seq x y z
N MET A 1 9.60 -1.12 22.09
CA MET A 1 10.39 -2.34 21.77
C MET A 1 11.55 -2.03 20.84
N MET A 2 11.35 -1.46 19.64
CA MET A 2 12.45 -1.15 18.70
C MET A 2 13.50 -0.13 19.20
N ARG A 3 13.08 0.92 19.95
CA ARG A 3 14.01 1.90 20.53
C ARG A 3 14.96 1.32 21.59
N LYS A 4 14.60 0.20 22.23
CA LYS A 4 15.47 -0.54 23.17
C LYS A 4 16.48 -1.45 22.46
N GLN A 5 16.22 -1.80 21.19
CA GLN A 5 17.01 -2.78 20.43
C GLN A 5 18.11 -2.10 19.60
N TYR A 6 17.86 -0.89 19.08
CA TYR A 6 18.79 -0.15 18.21
C TYR A 6 19.49 1.04 18.86
N GLY A 7 19.19 1.37 20.12
CA GLY A 7 19.87 2.42 20.89
C GLY A 7 19.97 3.76 20.13
N ASN A 8 21.18 4.32 20.01
CA ASN A 8 21.44 5.58 19.30
C ASN A 8 21.34 5.46 17.77
N HIS A 9 21.47 4.27 17.19
CA HIS A 9 21.31 4.05 15.74
C HIS A 9 19.85 3.91 15.32
N PHE A 10 18.91 3.86 16.28
CA PHE A 10 17.48 3.79 16.00
C PHE A 10 17.00 4.95 15.13
N LEU A 11 17.52 6.17 15.34
CA LEU A 11 17.11 7.33 14.53
C LEU A 11 17.53 7.17 13.07
N ILE A 12 18.73 6.68 12.82
CA ILE A 12 19.25 6.43 11.47
C ILE A 12 18.43 5.33 10.81
N PHE A 13 18.27 4.18 11.48
CA PHE A 13 17.45 3.08 10.96
C PHE A 13 16.01 3.51 10.69
N ALA A 14 15.35 4.20 11.63
CA ALA A 14 13.98 4.68 11.46
C ALA A 14 13.87 5.68 10.30
N PHE A 15 14.86 6.56 10.12
CA PHE A 15 14.89 7.46 8.99
C PHE A 15 14.96 6.70 7.66
N PHE A 16 15.92 5.78 7.51
CA PHE A 16 16.10 5.04 6.26
C PHE A 16 14.96 4.04 5.99
N ALA A 17 14.59 3.20 6.96
CA ALA A 17 13.67 2.10 6.75
C ALA A 17 12.19 2.51 6.83
N LEU A 18 11.83 3.48 7.69
CA LEU A 18 10.42 3.87 7.89
C LEU A 18 10.01 5.11 7.12
N HIS A 19 10.95 5.92 6.64
CA HIS A 19 10.64 7.16 5.91
C HIS A 19 11.22 7.15 4.50
N LEU A 20 12.52 6.90 4.35
CA LEU A 20 13.19 7.02 3.06
C LEU A 20 12.79 5.91 2.07
N LEU A 21 12.76 4.66 2.53
CA LEU A 21 12.39 3.51 1.68
C LEU A 21 10.95 3.60 1.16
N PRO A 22 9.92 3.85 1.99
CA PRO A 22 8.55 4.07 1.49
C PRO A 22 8.45 5.26 0.54
N MET A 23 9.21 6.34 0.77
CA MET A 23 9.23 7.49 -0.15
C MET A 23 9.76 7.10 -1.54
N PHE A 24 10.85 6.32 -1.61
CA PHE A 24 11.38 5.83 -2.88
C PHE A 24 10.41 4.89 -3.59
N GLU A 25 9.73 4.02 -2.86
CA GLU A 25 8.71 3.13 -3.40
C GLU A 25 7.54 3.90 -4.02
N VAL A 26 7.03 4.92 -3.32
CA VAL A 26 5.95 5.80 -3.81
C VAL A 26 6.38 6.56 -5.08
N LEU A 27 7.63 7.04 -5.14
CA LEU A 27 8.18 7.70 -6.34
C LEU A 27 8.23 6.73 -7.53
N LEU A 28 8.71 5.50 -7.31
CA LEU A 28 8.75 4.47 -8.34
C LEU A 28 7.33 4.04 -8.76
N GLY A 29 6.40 3.90 -7.82
CA GLY A 29 5.00 3.56 -8.10
C GLY A 29 4.27 4.66 -8.90
N SER A 30 4.63 5.92 -8.66
CA SER A 30 4.06 7.07 -9.37
C SER A 30 4.65 7.27 -10.77
N SER A 31 5.74 6.58 -11.11
CA SER A 31 6.43 6.73 -12.41
C SER A 31 5.53 6.45 -13.61
N SER A 32 4.59 5.50 -13.48
CA SER A 32 3.59 5.19 -14.51
C SER A 32 2.72 6.40 -14.86
N ILE A 33 2.20 7.12 -13.86
CA ILE A 33 1.37 8.31 -14.07
C ILE A 33 2.21 9.48 -14.58
N TYR A 34 3.43 9.64 -14.06
CA TYR A 34 4.37 10.65 -14.56
C TYR A 34 4.67 10.47 -16.07
N TYR A 35 4.80 9.21 -16.53
CA TYR A 35 5.01 8.90 -17.93
C TYR A 35 3.79 9.24 -18.80
N ILE A 36 2.57 8.91 -18.33
CA ILE A 36 1.33 9.32 -19.00
C ILE A 36 1.32 10.85 -19.20
N TYR A 37 1.63 11.61 -18.15
CA TYR A 37 1.58 13.07 -18.18
C TYR A 37 2.63 13.72 -19.08
N THR A 38 3.83 13.14 -19.13
CA THR A 38 4.99 13.76 -19.80
C THR A 38 5.16 13.31 -21.26
N TYR A 39 4.87 12.04 -21.56
CA TYR A 39 5.19 11.42 -22.85
C TYR A 39 3.98 11.13 -23.74
N ASN A 40 2.79 10.95 -23.18
CA ASN A 40 1.58 10.98 -24.01
C ASN A 40 1.12 12.42 -24.13
N ASN A 41 1.16 12.94 -25.35
CA ASN A 41 0.33 14.08 -25.72
C ASN A 41 -1.09 13.78 -25.23
N ILE A 42 -1.63 14.67 -24.38
CA ILE A 42 -2.89 14.58 -23.61
C ILE A 42 -4.14 14.30 -24.49
N HIS A 43 -3.95 14.17 -25.81
CA HIS A 43 -4.97 13.96 -26.84
C HIS A 43 -5.36 12.50 -27.09
N LYS A 44 -4.86 11.53 -26.31
CA LYS A 44 -5.47 10.18 -26.31
C LYS A 44 -6.77 10.23 -25.52
N ASN A 45 -7.88 9.94 -26.19
CA ASN A 45 -9.19 9.81 -25.55
C ASN A 45 -9.14 8.73 -24.46
N LEU A 46 -9.86 8.98 -23.36
CA LEU A 46 -10.09 7.96 -22.32
C LEU A 46 -10.75 6.75 -22.95
N THR A 47 -10.13 5.59 -22.79
CA THR A 47 -10.66 4.32 -23.25
C THR A 47 -11.54 3.69 -22.17
N ILE A 48 -12.40 2.74 -22.56
CA ILE A 48 -13.19 1.95 -21.59
C ILE A 48 -12.25 1.19 -20.63
N GLY A 49 -11.08 0.76 -21.11
CA GLY A 49 -10.05 0.12 -20.28
C GLY A 49 -9.55 1.03 -19.16
N ASP A 50 -9.36 2.32 -19.45
CA ASP A 50 -8.94 3.31 -18.45
C ASP A 50 -10.01 3.47 -17.36
N ILE A 51 -11.28 3.53 -17.74
CA ILE A 51 -12.40 3.62 -16.79
C ILE A 51 -12.44 2.38 -15.89
N LEU A 52 -12.30 1.19 -16.46
CA LEU A 52 -12.27 -0.06 -15.69
C LEU A 52 -11.09 -0.11 -14.71
N LEU A 53 -9.90 0.31 -15.15
CA LEU A 53 -8.72 0.38 -14.28
C LEU A 53 -8.89 1.41 -13.16
N LEU A 54 -9.44 2.58 -13.45
CA LEU A 54 -9.75 3.59 -12.43
C LEU A 54 -10.78 3.08 -11.41
N LEU A 55 -11.78 2.32 -11.84
CA LEU A 55 -12.73 1.66 -10.93
C LEU A 55 -12.04 0.61 -10.05
N ILE A 56 -11.13 -0.19 -10.61
CA ILE A 56 -10.33 -1.16 -9.84
C ILE A 56 -9.46 -0.46 -8.79
N ILE A 57 -8.78 0.62 -9.17
CA ILE A 57 -7.98 1.45 -8.26
C ILE A 57 -8.85 2.00 -7.13
N LEU A 58 -10.01 2.57 -7.46
CA LEU A 58 -10.95 3.10 -6.48
C LEU A 58 -11.45 2.03 -5.51
N LEU A 59 -11.77 0.83 -6.01
CA LEU A 59 -12.14 -0.31 -5.17
C LEU A 59 -11.01 -0.72 -4.23
N GLY A 60 -9.75 -0.67 -4.68
CA GLY A 60 -8.57 -0.90 -3.83
C GLY A 60 -8.52 0.08 -2.66
N VAL A 61 -8.64 1.38 -2.93
CA VAL A 61 -8.64 2.43 -1.90
C VAL A 61 -9.80 2.27 -0.92
N LEU A 62 -11.01 1.94 -1.41
CA LEU A 62 -12.17 1.71 -0.55
C LEU A 62 -11.99 0.49 0.36
N LEU A 63 -11.40 -0.58 -0.18
CA LEU A 63 -11.10 -1.80 0.58
C LEU A 63 -10.09 -1.52 1.69
N GLU A 64 -9.00 -0.82 1.36
CA GLU A 64 -7.99 -0.40 2.32
C GLU A 64 -8.60 0.47 3.43
N ASN A 65 -9.31 1.54 3.06
CA ASN A 65 -9.92 2.45 4.01
C ASN A 65 -10.92 1.75 4.94
N TYR A 66 -11.71 0.81 4.40
CA TYR A 66 -12.65 0.03 5.21
C TYR A 66 -11.92 -0.92 6.18
N ALA A 67 -10.88 -1.62 5.72
CA ALA A 67 -10.05 -2.49 6.56
C ALA A 67 -9.36 -1.71 7.70
N ASP A 68 -8.82 -0.54 7.39
CA ASP A 68 -8.15 0.32 8.35
C ASP A 68 -9.11 0.93 9.36
N LYS A 69 -10.32 1.30 8.94
CA LYS A 69 -11.38 1.75 9.83
C LYS A 69 -11.78 0.65 10.83
N GLN A 70 -11.98 -0.58 10.37
CA GLN A 70 -12.25 -1.72 11.26
C GLN A 70 -11.14 -1.92 12.29
N LEU A 71 -9.87 -1.80 11.86
CA LEU A 71 -8.71 -1.94 12.73
C LEU A 71 -8.60 -0.78 13.73
N ALA A 72 -8.89 0.45 13.31
CA ALA A 72 -8.88 1.64 14.16
C ALA A 72 -9.96 1.56 15.25
N GLU A 73 -11.18 1.16 14.88
CA GLU A 73 -12.29 0.94 15.81
C GLU A 73 -11.95 -0.16 16.82
N PHE A 74 -11.41 -1.29 16.36
CA PHE A 74 -10.96 -2.38 17.24
C PHE A 74 -9.90 -1.91 18.24
N ARG A 75 -8.86 -1.19 17.78
CA ARG A 75 -7.81 -0.66 18.67
C ARG A 75 -8.38 0.34 19.70
N CYS A 76 -9.34 1.17 19.29
CA CYS A 76 -9.99 2.12 20.19
C CYS A 76 -10.83 1.40 21.25
N HIS A 77 -11.64 0.41 20.84
CA HIS A 77 -12.45 -0.38 21.75
C HIS A 77 -11.58 -1.14 22.76
N ARG A 78 -10.56 -1.85 22.26
CA ARG A 78 -9.60 -2.61 23.07
C ARG A 78 -8.90 -1.76 24.13
N LYS A 79 -8.51 -0.53 23.78
CA LYS A 79 -7.89 0.41 24.71
C LYS A 79 -8.86 0.84 25.82
N LYS A 80 -10.16 0.97 25.51
CA LYS A 80 -11.22 1.32 26.47
C LYS A 80 -11.61 0.13 27.36
N SER A 81 -11.73 -1.07 26.81
CA SER A 81 -12.18 -2.27 27.53
C SER A 81 -11.11 -2.94 28.40
N ARG A 82 -9.85 -2.47 28.36
CA ARG A 82 -8.68 -3.12 29.00
C ARG A 82 -8.53 -4.60 28.62
N GLU A 83 -9.01 -4.97 27.43
CA GLU A 83 -8.92 -6.33 26.92
C GLU A 83 -7.47 -6.81 26.82
N HIS A 84 -7.30 -8.14 26.97
CA HIS A 84 -6.00 -8.79 27.00
C HIS A 84 -5.08 -8.40 25.83
N LYS A 85 -3.78 -8.46 26.10
CA LYS A 85 -2.69 -8.14 25.16
C LYS A 85 -2.66 -9.03 23.89
N PHE A 86 -3.52 -10.05 23.81
CA PHE A 86 -3.60 -11.00 22.70
C PHE A 86 -4.95 -11.03 21.95
N SER A 87 -5.87 -10.09 22.17
CA SER A 87 -7.10 -10.05 21.35
C SER A 87 -6.79 -9.73 19.89
N VAL A 88 -7.33 -10.54 18.98
CA VAL A 88 -7.15 -10.45 17.51
C VAL A 88 -8.49 -10.04 16.89
N LEU A 89 -8.44 -9.13 15.93
CA LEU A 89 -9.61 -8.76 15.13
C LEU A 89 -9.95 -9.90 14.16
N SER A 90 -11.09 -10.56 14.38
CA SER A 90 -11.53 -11.73 13.60
C SER A 90 -12.90 -11.54 12.92
N THR A 91 -13.35 -10.29 12.83
CA THR A 91 -14.63 -9.90 12.23
C THR A 91 -14.42 -9.07 10.96
N GLY A 92 -15.46 -8.93 10.13
CA GLY A 92 -15.37 -8.13 8.91
C GLY A 92 -14.37 -8.69 7.90
N LEU A 93 -13.57 -7.82 7.27
CA LEU A 93 -12.54 -8.24 6.30
C LEU A 93 -11.42 -9.06 6.95
N TRP A 94 -11.14 -8.80 8.23
CA TRP A 94 -10.08 -9.45 9.00
C TRP A 94 -10.37 -10.92 9.35
N LYS A 95 -11.60 -11.39 9.09
CA LYS A 95 -11.94 -12.82 9.13
C LYS A 95 -11.31 -13.60 7.98
N TYR A 96 -11.12 -12.97 6.82
CA TYR A 96 -10.69 -13.63 5.58
C TYR A 96 -9.18 -13.53 5.35
N SER A 97 -8.53 -12.47 5.85
CA SER A 97 -7.10 -12.25 5.73
C SER A 97 -6.55 -11.61 6.99
N ARG A 98 -5.27 -11.90 7.31
CA ARG A 98 -4.54 -11.23 8.40
C ARG A 98 -4.19 -9.78 8.10
N HIS A 99 -4.13 -9.41 6.82
CA HIS A 99 -3.81 -8.04 6.38
C HIS A 99 -4.70 -7.70 5.18
N PRO A 100 -6.02 -7.50 5.39
CA PRO A 100 -6.92 -7.17 4.30
C PRO A 100 -6.61 -5.80 3.68
N ASN A 101 -6.06 -4.86 4.45
CA ASN A 101 -5.62 -3.56 3.95
C ASN A 101 -4.52 -3.65 2.88
N TYR A 102 -3.63 -4.65 2.96
CA TYR A 102 -2.56 -4.84 1.97
C TYR A 102 -3.10 -5.16 0.57
N LEU A 103 -4.25 -5.84 0.49
CA LEU A 103 -4.89 -6.11 -0.79
C LEU A 103 -5.29 -4.81 -1.49
N GLY A 104 -5.81 -3.84 -0.75
CA GLY A 104 -6.21 -2.55 -1.29
C GLY A 104 -5.02 -1.77 -1.86
N GLU A 105 -3.92 -1.73 -1.10
CA GLU A 105 -2.69 -1.05 -1.50
C GLU A 105 -2.01 -1.75 -2.70
N ILE A 106 -1.99 -3.10 -2.74
CA ILE A 106 -1.51 -3.86 -3.92
C ILE A 106 -2.37 -3.53 -5.15
N ILE A 107 -3.70 -3.56 -5.03
CA ILE A 107 -4.62 -3.22 -6.13
C ILE A 107 -4.37 -1.79 -6.64
N PHE A 108 -4.17 -0.84 -5.72
CA PHE A 108 -3.89 0.55 -6.06
C PHE A 108 -2.62 0.69 -6.90
N TRP A 109 -1.48 0.18 -6.42
CA TRP A 109 -0.20 0.37 -7.10
C TRP A 109 -0.10 -0.41 -8.41
N TRP A 110 -0.60 -1.64 -8.45
CA TRP A 110 -0.65 -2.40 -9.71
C TRP A 110 -1.64 -1.79 -10.70
N GLY A 111 -2.76 -1.24 -10.22
CA GLY A 111 -3.71 -0.50 -11.05
C GLY A 111 -3.09 0.72 -11.73
N LEU A 112 -2.33 1.53 -10.99
CA LEU A 112 -1.58 2.66 -11.56
C LEU A 112 -0.56 2.21 -12.61
N PHE A 113 0.12 1.09 -12.37
CA PHE A 113 1.03 0.51 -13.34
C PHE A 113 0.33 0.09 -14.62
N PHE A 114 -0.77 -0.68 -14.53
CA PHE A 114 -1.51 -1.12 -15.72
C PHE A 114 -2.14 0.05 -16.48
N LEU A 115 -2.57 1.10 -15.79
CA LEU A 115 -3.02 2.34 -16.42
C LEU A 115 -1.88 2.97 -17.23
N GLY A 116 -0.70 3.12 -16.64
CA GLY A 116 0.49 3.57 -17.36
C GLY A 116 0.84 2.68 -18.56
N TYR A 117 0.86 1.37 -18.36
CA TYR A 117 1.22 0.39 -19.38
C TYR A 117 0.27 0.42 -20.59
N SER A 118 -1.04 0.58 -20.36
CA SER A 118 -2.05 0.77 -21.41
C SER A 118 -1.79 2.03 -22.26
N HIS A 119 -1.05 2.97 -21.68
CA HIS A 119 -0.62 4.23 -22.27
C HIS A 119 0.87 4.21 -22.68
N ASN A 120 1.43 3.04 -22.98
CA ASN A 120 2.83 2.87 -23.41
C ASN A 120 3.89 3.27 -22.38
N ALA A 121 3.55 3.32 -21.09
CA ALA A 121 4.58 3.43 -20.07
C ALA A 121 5.51 2.20 -20.11
N PRO A 122 6.82 2.38 -19.94
CA PRO A 122 7.78 1.31 -20.02
C PRO A 122 7.62 0.30 -18.89
N LEU A 123 8.01 -0.96 -19.13
CA LEU A 123 7.83 -2.06 -18.18
C LEU A 123 8.58 -1.84 -16.86
N TRP A 124 9.66 -1.05 -16.85
CA TRP A 124 10.40 -0.75 -15.62
C TRP A 124 9.56 0.01 -14.58
N CYS A 125 8.44 0.66 -14.98
CA CYS A 125 7.52 1.27 -14.03
C CYS A 125 6.86 0.24 -13.09
N ALA A 126 6.88 -1.05 -13.43
CA ALA A 126 6.45 -2.14 -12.55
C ALA A 126 7.33 -2.29 -11.29
N LEU A 127 8.53 -1.71 -11.26
CA LEU A 127 9.42 -1.79 -10.11
C LEU A 127 8.79 -1.19 -8.84
N GLY A 128 7.99 -0.12 -8.97
CA GLY A 128 7.27 0.48 -7.85
C GLY A 128 6.30 -0.49 -7.17
N PRO A 129 5.21 -0.94 -7.85
CA PRO A 129 4.26 -1.88 -7.26
C PRO A 129 4.91 -3.20 -6.82
N LEU A 130 5.96 -3.67 -7.52
CA LEU A 130 6.69 -4.87 -7.13
C LEU A 130 7.40 -4.69 -5.79
N LEU A 131 8.13 -3.59 -5.60
CA LEU A 131 8.82 -3.31 -4.33
C LEU A 131 7.83 -3.12 -3.18
N ILE A 132 6.72 -2.43 -3.41
CA ILE A 132 5.66 -2.25 -2.39
C ILE A 132 5.05 -3.59 -1.99
N THR A 133 4.75 -4.45 -2.97
CA THR A 133 4.24 -5.81 -2.72
C THR A 133 5.27 -6.63 -1.92
N LEU A 134 6.55 -6.50 -2.25
CA LEU A 134 7.65 -7.19 -1.57
C LEU A 134 7.83 -6.69 -0.12
N MET A 135 7.76 -5.38 0.09
CA MET A 135 7.83 -4.74 1.41
C MET A 135 6.68 -5.23 2.29
N MET A 136 5.47 -5.35 1.75
CA MET A 136 4.33 -5.92 2.50
C MET A 136 4.53 -7.38 2.84
N TYR A 137 5.01 -8.17 1.87
CA TYR A 137 5.22 -9.60 2.07
C TYR A 137 6.25 -9.87 3.17
N PHE A 138 7.39 -9.17 3.15
CA PHE A 138 8.44 -9.35 4.16
C PHE A 138 8.20 -8.56 5.45
N GLY A 139 7.61 -7.37 5.35
CA GLY A 139 7.31 -6.51 6.49
C GLY A 139 6.20 -7.05 7.39
N SER A 140 5.32 -7.91 6.88
CA SER A 140 4.26 -8.57 7.68
C SER A 140 4.67 -9.86 8.37
N ILE A 141 5.85 -10.42 8.07
CA ILE A 141 6.43 -11.46 8.92
C ILE A 141 6.82 -10.76 10.21
N PRO A 142 6.09 -10.94 11.32
CA PRO A 142 6.52 -10.37 12.57
C PRO A 142 7.88 -10.98 12.82
N MET A 143 8.88 -10.14 13.12
CA MET A 143 9.96 -10.59 13.98
C MET A 143 9.31 -11.10 15.28
N SER A 144 8.96 -12.40 15.26
CA SER A 144 8.50 -13.20 16.38
C SER A 144 9.63 -13.34 17.39
#